data_AF-H0Q1S1-F1
#
_entry.id   AF-H0Q1S1-F1
#
_cell.length_a   1.000
_cell.length_b   1.000
_cell.length_c   1.000
_cell.angle_alpha   90.00
_cell.angle_beta   90.00
_cell.angle_gamma   90.00
#
_symmetry.space_group_name_H-M   'P 1'
#
loop_
_entity.id
_entity.type
_entity.pdbx_description
1 polymer ?
#
loop_
_entity_poly.entity_id
_entity_poly.type
_entity_poly.pdbx_seq_one_letter_code
_entity_poly.pdbx_strand_id
1 'polypeptide(L)'
;MSVNTWTPTALASEVLNWSGSGWRAVEAQHKVATMALVGGDLAHQALLEDILEEAKPRLPEATWGLHWLLATPFRYWPLPGGSRFRRRHDPGVFYGAEERETACAESSYWRLRFWTDSEFLKSQSKSVPITLFEFFAATPRALDLSTSPLIEDRAAWTHPSDYSATQELADAARKAYIEAIRYESVRRPGGYCLALLVPEVFKAVAEPYRNTQQSWMLLIKPPHRVVWQRELSGENWLFEFPA
;
A
#
# COMPACT_ATOMS: atom_id res chain seq x y z
N MET A 1 -20.23 10.92 13.96
CA MET A 1 -19.60 11.75 12.92
C MET A 1 -20.22 13.13 13.01
N SER A 2 -19.42 14.16 13.25
CA SER A 2 -19.90 15.52 13.04
C SER A 2 -20.28 15.64 11.55
N VAL A 3 -21.51 16.04 11.26
CA VAL A 3 -22.10 16.02 9.90
C VAL A 3 -21.31 16.91 8.92
N ASN A 4 -20.40 17.76 9.42
CA ASN A 4 -19.72 18.79 8.65
C ASN A 4 -18.21 18.54 8.37
N THR A 5 -17.55 17.58 9.03
CA THR A 5 -16.08 17.50 9.02
C THR A 5 -15.49 17.02 7.69
N TRP A 6 -16.16 16.11 6.98
CA TRP A 6 -15.62 15.51 5.74
C TRP A 6 -16.33 15.99 4.47
N THR A 7 -16.94 17.17 4.50
CA THR A 7 -17.38 17.81 3.25
C THR A 7 -16.16 18.26 2.44
N PRO A 8 -16.22 18.32 1.09
CA PRO A 8 -15.09 18.81 0.30
C PRO A 8 -14.59 20.19 0.74
N THR A 9 -15.50 21.11 1.10
CA THR A 9 -15.13 22.44 1.59
C THR A 9 -14.42 22.38 2.94
N ALA A 10 -14.89 21.54 3.88
CA ALA A 10 -14.22 21.36 5.17
C ALA A 10 -12.85 20.71 5.01
N LEU A 11 -12.71 19.67 4.19
CA LEU A 11 -11.40 19.07 3.93
C LEU A 11 -10.44 20.06 3.24
N ALA A 12 -10.95 20.94 2.38
CA ALA A 12 -10.13 21.97 1.75
C ALA A 12 -9.58 23.01 2.73
N SER A 13 -10.22 23.24 3.90
CA SER A 13 -9.68 24.13 4.94
C SER A 13 -8.57 23.48 5.77
N GLU A 14 -8.50 22.16 5.79
CA GLU A 14 -7.51 21.39 6.56
C GLU A 14 -6.28 20.99 5.71
N VAL A 15 -6.13 21.58 4.53
CA VAL A 15 -5.00 21.33 3.63
C VAL A 15 -3.70 21.78 4.26
N LEU A 16 -2.70 20.90 4.21
CA LEU A 16 -1.33 21.21 4.59
C LEU A 16 -0.33 20.78 3.51
N ASN A 17 0.85 21.39 3.57
CA ASN A 17 2.00 20.95 2.79
C ASN A 17 2.60 19.70 3.43
N TRP A 18 2.81 18.66 2.63
CA TRP A 18 3.55 17.47 3.06
C TRP A 18 4.69 17.20 2.09
N SER A 19 5.87 16.89 2.61
CA SER A 19 7.03 16.47 1.84
C SER A 19 7.88 15.57 2.72
N GLY A 20 8.28 14.43 2.19
CA GLY A 20 9.06 13.48 2.97
C GLY A 20 9.37 12.21 2.21
N SER A 21 9.92 11.25 2.95
CA SER A 21 10.06 9.88 2.48
C SER A 21 9.07 8.94 3.16
N GLY A 22 8.91 7.78 2.56
CA GLY A 22 8.17 6.67 3.13
C GLY A 22 8.68 5.35 2.58
N TRP A 23 8.17 4.27 3.14
CA TRP A 23 8.56 2.90 2.85
C TRP A 23 7.39 2.11 2.31
N ARG A 24 7.68 1.22 1.38
CA ARG A 24 6.69 0.29 0.84
C ARG A 24 7.31 -1.08 0.62
N ALA A 25 6.59 -2.11 1.07
CA ALA A 25 6.94 -3.50 0.86
C ALA A 25 6.26 -4.05 -0.40
N VAL A 26 7.02 -4.77 -1.22
CA VAL A 26 6.53 -5.49 -2.40
C VAL A 26 7.17 -6.87 -2.46
N GLU A 27 6.51 -7.85 -3.08
CA GLU A 27 7.17 -9.13 -3.33
C GLU A 27 8.49 -8.91 -4.08
N ALA A 28 9.54 -9.60 -3.65
CA ALA A 28 10.82 -9.51 -4.33
C ALA A 28 10.64 -9.99 -5.78
N GLN A 29 11.36 -9.34 -6.69
CA GLN A 29 11.31 -9.71 -8.09
C GLN A 29 11.90 -11.10 -8.29
N HIS A 30 11.04 -12.08 -8.55
CA HIS A 30 11.47 -13.36 -9.10
C HIS A 30 10.85 -13.52 -10.48
N LYS A 31 11.66 -13.35 -11.54
CA LYS A 31 11.36 -13.75 -12.92
C LYS A 31 11.02 -15.26 -13.09
N VAL A 32 10.96 -16.01 -11.98
CA VAL A 32 10.89 -17.48 -11.94
C VAL A 32 9.60 -17.97 -11.28
N ALA A 33 8.76 -17.10 -10.72
CA ALA A 33 7.53 -17.55 -10.04
C ALA A 33 6.56 -18.27 -11.01
N THR A 34 6.48 -17.80 -12.25
CA THR A 34 5.68 -18.36 -13.34
C THR A 34 6.33 -19.57 -14.00
N MET A 35 7.66 -19.72 -13.89
CA MET A 35 8.41 -20.85 -14.47
C MET A 35 7.92 -22.21 -13.95
N ALA A 36 7.53 -22.26 -12.68
CA ALA A 36 6.96 -23.46 -12.07
C ALA A 36 5.61 -23.87 -12.71
N LEU A 37 4.83 -22.91 -13.22
CA LEU A 37 3.54 -23.17 -13.87
C LEU A 37 3.70 -23.78 -15.27
N VAL A 38 4.83 -23.52 -15.92
CA VAL A 38 5.13 -23.99 -17.28
C VAL A 38 6.14 -25.15 -17.30
N GLY A 39 6.41 -25.75 -16.14
CA GLY A 39 7.29 -26.92 -16.02
C GLY A 39 8.75 -26.67 -16.43
N GLY A 40 9.21 -25.42 -16.39
CA GLY A 40 10.57 -25.07 -16.82
C GLY A 40 10.74 -24.87 -18.33
N ASP A 41 9.66 -24.90 -19.12
CA ASP A 41 9.71 -24.66 -20.56
C ASP A 41 9.81 -23.16 -20.87
N LEU A 42 10.88 -22.76 -21.56
CA LEU A 42 11.16 -21.35 -21.87
C LEU A 42 10.21 -20.74 -22.90
N ALA A 43 9.70 -21.53 -23.85
CA ALA A 43 8.76 -21.04 -24.85
C ALA A 43 7.37 -20.82 -24.24
N HIS A 44 6.93 -21.76 -23.40
CA HIS A 44 5.70 -21.57 -22.62
C HIS A 44 5.85 -20.44 -21.60
N GLN A 45 7.01 -20.27 -20.99
CA GLN A 45 7.28 -19.14 -20.10
C GLN A 45 7.11 -17.81 -20.85
N ALA A 46 7.69 -17.68 -22.04
CA ALA A 46 7.56 -16.48 -22.86
C ALA A 46 6.09 -16.20 -23.21
N LEU A 47 5.36 -17.22 -23.67
CA LEU A 47 3.94 -17.10 -23.98
C LEU A 47 3.11 -16.69 -22.74
N LEU A 48 3.39 -17.28 -21.58
CA LEU A 48 2.70 -16.94 -20.33
C LEU A 48 2.98 -15.49 -19.92
N GLU A 49 4.22 -15.02 -20.01
CA GLU A 49 4.56 -13.64 -19.71
C GLU A 49 3.90 -12.65 -20.69
N ASP A 50 3.80 -13.00 -21.98
CA ASP A 50 3.09 -12.19 -22.98
C ASP A 50 1.60 -12.09 -22.64
N ILE A 51 0.94 -13.21 -22.33
CA ILE A 51 -0.46 -13.25 -21.89
C ILE A 51 -0.65 -12.41 -20.62
N LEU A 52 0.25 -12.55 -19.64
CA LEU A 52 0.19 -11.80 -18.39
C LEU A 52 0.41 -10.31 -18.61
N GLU A 53 1.26 -9.90 -19.55
CA GLU A 53 1.46 -8.49 -19.89
C GLU A 53 0.24 -7.91 -20.63
N GLU A 54 -0.34 -8.65 -21.58
CA GLU A 54 -1.55 -8.24 -22.31
C GLU A 54 -2.76 -8.05 -21.38
N ALA A 55 -2.88 -8.89 -20.35
CA ALA A 55 -3.96 -8.82 -19.37
C ALA A 55 -3.81 -7.65 -18.37
N LYS A 56 -2.65 -6.98 -18.29
CA LYS A 56 -2.44 -5.90 -17.32
C LYS A 56 -3.24 -4.65 -17.73
N PRO A 57 -3.86 -3.95 -16.76
CA PRO A 57 -4.43 -2.63 -17.03
C PRO A 57 -3.37 -1.69 -17.59
N ARG A 58 -3.80 -0.81 -18.50
CA ARG A 58 -2.95 0.28 -18.96
C ARG A 58 -2.57 1.18 -17.79
N LEU A 59 -1.31 1.61 -17.78
CA LEU A 59 -0.84 2.61 -16.82
C LEU A 59 -1.49 3.97 -17.15
N PRO A 60 -1.98 4.72 -16.15
CA PRO A 60 -2.44 6.10 -16.35
C PRO A 60 -1.30 6.97 -16.89
N GLU A 61 -1.60 7.90 -17.80
CA GLU A 61 -0.60 8.82 -18.39
C GLU A 61 0.13 9.65 -17.33
N ALA A 62 -0.59 10.01 -16.26
CA ALA A 62 -0.04 10.67 -15.07
C ALA A 62 1.16 9.93 -14.45
N THR A 63 1.32 8.62 -14.68
CA THR A 63 2.44 7.82 -14.16
C THR A 63 3.65 7.74 -15.09
N TRP A 64 3.58 8.26 -16.32
CA TRP A 64 4.69 8.20 -17.26
C TRP A 64 5.95 8.88 -16.72
N GLY A 65 7.09 8.24 -16.95
CA GLY A 65 8.40 8.64 -16.43
C GLY A 65 8.69 8.22 -14.99
N LEU A 66 7.69 7.74 -14.23
CA LEU A 66 7.93 7.21 -12.89
C LEU A 66 8.57 5.82 -12.94
N HIS A 67 9.41 5.53 -11.95
CA HIS A 67 9.86 4.16 -11.71
C HIS A 67 8.66 3.23 -11.53
N TRP A 68 8.71 2.01 -12.08
CA TRP A 68 7.57 1.09 -12.11
C TRP A 68 7.03 0.73 -10.70
N LEU A 69 7.89 0.73 -9.67
CA LEU A 69 7.48 0.55 -8.27
C LEU A 69 6.55 1.67 -7.76
N LEU A 70 6.70 2.87 -8.32
CA LEU A 70 5.85 4.03 -8.01
C LEU A 70 4.62 4.08 -8.91
N ALA A 71 4.73 3.65 -10.17
CA ALA A 71 3.66 3.73 -11.16
C ALA A 71 2.58 2.66 -10.99
N THR A 72 2.98 1.41 -10.73
CA THR A 72 2.06 0.24 -10.79
C THR A 72 0.88 0.24 -9.80
N PRO A 73 0.92 0.87 -8.61
CA PRO A 73 -0.24 0.96 -7.73
C PRO A 73 -1.43 1.69 -8.35
N PHE A 74 -1.16 2.56 -9.32
CA PHE A 74 -2.20 3.36 -9.95
C PHE A 74 -2.98 2.61 -11.04
N ARG A 75 -2.50 1.45 -11.51
CA ARG A 75 -3.16 0.67 -12.57
C ARG A 75 -4.05 -0.48 -12.08
N TYR A 76 -3.65 -1.18 -11.02
CA TYR A 76 -4.32 -2.43 -10.63
C TYR A 76 -5.63 -2.17 -9.91
N TRP A 77 -6.62 -3.04 -10.11
CA TRP A 77 -7.88 -3.02 -9.37
C TRP A 77 -7.68 -3.59 -7.95
N PRO A 78 -8.35 -3.03 -6.93
CA PRO A 78 -8.32 -3.62 -5.60
C PRO A 78 -9.16 -4.90 -5.57
N LEU A 79 -9.16 -5.59 -4.42
CA LEU A 79 -10.13 -6.64 -4.13
C LEU A 79 -11.57 -6.13 -4.29
N PRO A 80 -12.59 -7.01 -4.44
CA PRO A 80 -13.97 -6.57 -4.70
C PRO A 80 -14.53 -5.52 -3.73
N GLY A 81 -14.13 -5.56 -2.45
CA GLY A 81 -14.52 -4.58 -1.42
C GLY A 81 -13.69 -3.29 -1.38
N GLY A 82 -12.70 -3.14 -2.26
CA GLY A 82 -11.78 -2.00 -2.26
C GLY A 82 -10.63 -2.13 -1.25
N SER A 83 -9.98 -1.00 -0.99
CA SER A 83 -9.04 -0.77 0.10
C SER A 83 -9.52 0.41 0.96
N ARG A 84 -8.75 0.79 1.99
CA ARG A 84 -9.15 1.81 2.98
C ARG A 84 -9.63 3.13 2.34
N PHE A 85 -8.92 3.66 1.36
CA PHE A 85 -9.26 4.95 0.72
C PHE A 85 -9.64 4.80 -0.77
N ARG A 86 -10.12 3.61 -1.17
CA ARG A 86 -10.40 3.32 -2.59
C ARG A 86 -11.45 2.22 -2.76
N ARG A 87 -12.56 2.50 -3.45
CA ARG A 87 -13.51 1.48 -3.93
C ARG A 87 -13.02 0.82 -5.22
N ARG A 88 -13.74 -0.23 -5.65
CA ARG A 88 -13.39 -1.03 -6.83
C ARG A 88 -13.16 -0.22 -8.12
N HIS A 89 -13.94 0.83 -8.33
CA HIS A 89 -13.91 1.65 -9.55
C HIS A 89 -13.21 2.99 -9.37
N ASP A 90 -12.70 3.26 -8.17
CA ASP A 90 -11.99 4.51 -7.89
C ASP A 90 -10.57 4.47 -8.48
N PRO A 91 -9.99 5.64 -8.81
CA PRO A 91 -8.59 5.74 -9.21
C PRO A 91 -7.64 5.04 -8.25
N GLY A 92 -6.51 4.57 -8.78
CA GLY A 92 -5.51 3.90 -7.97
C GLY A 92 -4.92 4.76 -6.87
N VAL A 93 -4.47 4.09 -5.80
CA VAL A 93 -3.88 4.73 -4.61
C VAL A 93 -2.56 4.02 -4.34
N PHE A 94 -1.50 4.81 -4.17
CA PHE A 94 -0.23 4.29 -3.67
C PHE A 94 -0.27 4.30 -2.15
N TYR A 95 -0.08 3.13 -1.53
CA TYR A 95 0.01 2.97 -0.08
C TYR A 95 1.47 2.78 0.36
N GLY A 96 1.89 3.56 1.34
CA GLY A 96 3.18 3.44 2.02
C GLY A 96 3.06 3.76 3.51
N ALA A 97 4.17 3.77 4.21
CA ALA A 97 4.24 4.19 5.60
C ALA A 97 5.49 5.02 5.88
N GLU A 98 5.47 5.92 6.86
CA GLU A 98 6.61 6.75 7.20
C GLU A 98 7.76 5.92 7.78
N GLU A 99 7.44 4.86 8.54
CA GLU A 99 8.43 3.95 9.12
C GLU A 99 8.47 2.59 8.42
N ARG A 100 9.69 2.01 8.32
CA ARG A 100 9.93 0.65 7.79
C ARG A 100 9.07 -0.41 8.46
N GLU A 101 9.07 -0.41 9.79
CA GLU A 101 8.34 -1.40 10.59
C GLU A 101 6.82 -1.28 10.39
N THR A 102 6.29 -0.05 10.22
CA THR A 102 4.87 0.19 9.90
C THR A 102 4.52 -0.35 8.51
N ALA A 103 5.35 -0.11 7.50
CA ALA A 103 5.15 -0.67 6.16
C ALA A 103 5.16 -2.21 6.19
N CYS A 104 6.06 -2.80 6.98
CA CYS A 104 6.11 -4.24 7.19
C CYS A 104 4.87 -4.78 7.90
N ALA A 105 4.37 -4.11 8.94
CA ALA A 105 3.16 -4.52 9.65
C ALA A 105 1.92 -4.52 8.74
N GLU A 106 1.69 -3.43 7.99
CA GLU A 106 0.57 -3.32 7.05
C GLU A 106 0.66 -4.37 5.93
N SER A 107 1.83 -4.58 5.36
CA SER A 107 2.06 -5.63 4.36
C SER A 107 1.84 -7.03 4.92
N SER A 108 2.25 -7.27 6.18
CA SER A 108 2.09 -8.56 6.86
C SER A 108 0.63 -8.90 7.05
N TYR A 109 -0.16 -7.92 7.53
CA TYR A 109 -1.59 -8.12 7.78
C TYR A 109 -2.31 -8.61 6.53
N TRP A 110 -2.14 -7.92 5.39
CA TRP A 110 -2.84 -8.28 4.16
C TRP A 110 -2.37 -9.61 3.57
N ARG A 111 -1.08 -9.94 3.67
CA ARG A 111 -0.56 -11.24 3.25
C ARG A 111 -1.07 -12.37 4.14
N LEU A 112 -1.10 -12.17 5.46
CA LEU A 112 -1.65 -13.14 6.39
C LEU A 112 -3.15 -13.36 6.13
N ARG A 113 -3.91 -12.28 5.93
CA ARG A 113 -5.34 -12.34 5.55
C ARG A 113 -5.57 -13.15 4.28
N PHE A 114 -4.77 -12.91 3.24
CA PHE A 114 -4.82 -13.73 2.03
C PHE A 114 -4.56 -15.22 2.31
N TRP A 115 -3.60 -15.53 3.19
CA TRP A 115 -3.31 -16.90 3.62
C TRP A 115 -4.49 -17.53 4.37
N THR A 116 -5.07 -16.81 5.34
CA THR A 116 -6.16 -17.32 6.18
C THR A 116 -7.48 -17.46 5.41
N ASP A 117 -7.71 -16.60 4.42
CA ASP A 117 -8.92 -16.63 3.58
C ASP A 117 -8.86 -17.73 2.50
N SER A 118 -7.72 -18.43 2.36
CA SER A 118 -7.51 -19.52 1.41
C SER A 118 -7.57 -20.90 2.09
N GLU A 119 -8.47 -21.78 1.62
CA GLU A 119 -8.68 -23.11 2.21
C GLU A 119 -7.40 -23.97 2.25
N PHE A 120 -6.60 -23.90 1.18
CA PHE A 120 -5.34 -24.64 1.10
C PHE A 120 -4.23 -23.97 1.93
N LEU A 121 -4.12 -22.65 1.89
CA LEU A 121 -2.99 -21.93 2.50
C LEU A 121 -3.16 -21.70 4.01
N LYS A 122 -4.38 -21.71 4.56
CA LYS A 122 -4.64 -21.39 5.97
C LYS A 122 -3.93 -22.28 6.99
N SER A 123 -3.42 -23.45 6.56
CA SER A 123 -2.63 -24.38 7.39
C SER A 123 -1.15 -24.46 6.98
N GLN A 124 -0.73 -23.68 5.99
CA GLN A 124 0.62 -23.74 5.41
C GLN A 124 1.48 -22.59 5.90
N SER A 125 2.72 -22.91 6.28
CA SER A 125 3.74 -21.89 6.52
C SER A 125 4.59 -21.72 5.26
N LYS A 126 4.91 -20.47 4.91
CA LYS A 126 5.75 -20.18 3.74
C LYS A 126 6.65 -18.98 4.00
N SER A 127 7.89 -19.07 3.57
CA SER A 127 8.81 -17.93 3.47
C SER A 127 8.69 -17.30 2.09
N VAL A 128 8.46 -15.99 2.06
CA VAL A 128 8.33 -15.20 0.83
C VAL A 128 9.41 -14.12 0.84
N PRO A 129 10.22 -13.99 -0.20
CA PRO A 129 11.18 -12.90 -0.32
C PRO A 129 10.45 -11.59 -0.63
N ILE A 130 10.82 -10.52 0.07
CA ILE A 130 10.19 -9.20 0.01
C ILE A 130 11.27 -8.14 -0.21
N THR A 131 10.97 -7.18 -1.07
CA THR A 131 11.73 -5.94 -1.20
C THR A 131 11.02 -4.83 -0.44
N LEU A 132 11.70 -4.22 0.52
CA LEU A 132 11.27 -3.00 1.19
C LEU A 132 12.05 -1.83 0.61
N PHE A 133 11.38 -0.87 -0.04
CA PHE A 133 12.03 0.26 -0.69
C PHE A 133 11.53 1.60 -0.15
N GLU A 134 12.41 2.60 -0.20
CA GLU A 134 12.10 3.98 0.14
C GLU A 134 11.62 4.75 -1.10
N PHE A 135 10.59 5.58 -0.93
CA PHE A 135 10.13 6.55 -1.91
C PHE A 135 10.15 7.95 -1.32
N PHE A 136 10.19 8.96 -2.18
CA PHE A 136 10.07 10.37 -1.81
C PHE A 136 8.92 11.00 -2.59
N ALA A 137 8.15 11.86 -1.93
CA ALA A 137 7.05 12.57 -2.53
C ALA A 137 6.83 13.91 -1.83
N ALA A 138 6.16 14.82 -2.52
CA ALA A 138 5.78 16.12 -1.99
C ALA A 138 4.45 16.57 -2.58
N THR A 139 3.67 17.31 -1.81
CA THR A 139 2.41 17.91 -2.24
C THR A 139 2.06 19.11 -1.37
N PRO A 140 1.49 20.18 -1.94
CA PRO A 140 0.90 21.26 -1.16
C PRO A 140 -0.52 20.94 -0.66
N ARG A 141 -1.07 19.77 -0.99
CA ARG A 141 -2.47 19.38 -0.79
C ARG A 141 -2.61 18.03 -0.08
N ALA A 142 -2.03 17.92 1.11
CA ALA A 142 -2.21 16.76 1.97
C ALA A 142 -3.25 17.01 3.07
N LEU A 143 -3.82 15.92 3.59
CA LEU A 143 -4.53 15.88 4.86
C LEU A 143 -3.71 15.06 5.86
N ASP A 144 -3.70 15.50 7.12
CA ASP A 144 -3.26 14.67 8.24
C ASP A 144 -4.46 14.35 9.14
N LEU A 145 -4.92 13.09 9.11
CA LEU A 145 -6.06 12.65 9.90
C LEU A 145 -5.73 12.57 11.40
N SER A 146 -4.44 12.63 11.77
CA SER A 146 -3.99 12.54 13.16
C SER A 146 -4.03 13.88 13.90
N THR A 147 -4.40 14.97 13.23
CA THR A 147 -4.49 16.31 13.80
C THR A 147 -5.94 16.79 13.91
N SER A 148 -6.21 17.71 14.84
CA SER A 148 -7.51 18.39 14.92
C SER A 148 -7.79 19.18 13.62
N PRO A 149 -9.04 19.21 13.13
CA PRO A 149 -10.24 18.57 13.69
C PRO A 149 -10.43 17.09 13.29
N LEU A 150 -9.65 16.57 12.33
CA LEU A 150 -9.86 15.25 11.73
C LEU A 150 -9.62 14.07 12.70
N ILE A 151 -8.80 14.27 13.73
CA ILE A 151 -8.56 13.30 14.81
C ILE A 151 -9.84 12.97 15.61
N GLU A 152 -10.84 13.86 15.62
CA GLU A 152 -12.10 13.64 16.34
C GLU A 152 -12.89 12.45 15.78
N ASP A 153 -12.76 12.20 14.48
CA ASP A 153 -13.38 11.06 13.80
C ASP A 153 -12.46 9.83 13.75
N ARG A 154 -11.44 9.76 14.62
CA ARG A 154 -10.46 8.65 14.67
C ARG A 154 -11.08 7.27 14.69
N ALA A 155 -12.15 7.08 15.46
CA ALA A 155 -12.83 5.79 15.52
C ALA A 155 -13.41 5.35 14.16
N ALA A 156 -13.84 6.30 13.32
CA ALA A 156 -14.37 6.02 11.99
C ALA A 156 -13.25 5.67 11.01
N TRP A 157 -12.17 6.46 10.98
CA TRP A 157 -11.10 6.23 9.99
C TRP A 157 -10.10 5.13 10.37
N THR A 158 -10.02 4.74 11.65
CA THR A 158 -9.24 3.58 12.13
C THR A 158 -10.00 2.27 12.16
N HIS A 159 -11.25 2.21 11.67
CA HIS A 159 -12.03 0.97 11.71
C HIS A 159 -11.24 -0.20 11.06
N PRO A 160 -11.20 -1.39 11.69
CA PRO A 160 -10.26 -2.44 11.32
C PRO A 160 -10.60 -3.18 10.02
N SER A 161 -11.85 -3.18 9.56
CA SER A 161 -12.26 -3.97 8.38
C SER A 161 -13.29 -3.27 7.50
N ASP A 162 -14.27 -2.57 8.08
CA ASP A 162 -15.16 -1.67 7.35
C ASP A 162 -14.41 -0.40 6.92
N TYR A 163 -14.39 -0.15 5.61
CA TYR A 163 -13.74 1.00 4.99
C TYR A 163 -14.73 2.00 4.42
N SER A 164 -16.03 1.84 4.62
CA SER A 164 -17.07 2.70 4.03
C SER A 164 -16.82 4.18 4.35
N ALA A 165 -16.55 4.50 5.63
CA ALA A 165 -16.24 5.85 6.07
C ALA A 165 -14.97 6.44 5.43
N THR A 166 -13.90 5.65 5.33
CA THR A 166 -12.63 6.11 4.73
C THR A 166 -12.70 6.23 3.20
N GLN A 167 -13.53 5.41 2.57
CA GLN A 167 -13.84 5.54 1.14
C GLN A 167 -14.67 6.79 0.84
N GLU A 168 -15.66 7.12 1.69
CA GLU A 168 -16.40 8.39 1.60
C GLU A 168 -15.50 9.61 1.84
N LEU A 169 -14.64 9.55 2.85
CA LEU A 169 -13.62 10.57 3.09
C LEU A 169 -12.76 10.78 1.84
N ALA A 170 -12.28 9.69 1.23
CA ALA A 170 -11.44 9.76 0.04
C ALA A 170 -12.17 10.37 -1.17
N ASP A 171 -13.48 10.15 -1.32
CA ASP A 171 -14.26 10.82 -2.37
C ASP A 171 -14.32 12.33 -2.15
N ALA A 172 -14.60 12.74 -0.91
CA ALA A 172 -14.64 14.15 -0.56
C ALA A 172 -13.27 14.80 -0.74
N ALA A 173 -12.20 14.10 -0.35
CA ALA A 173 -10.82 14.52 -0.51
C ALA A 173 -10.50 14.73 -2.01
N ARG A 174 -10.88 13.79 -2.89
CA ARG A 174 -10.70 13.95 -4.35
C ARG A 174 -11.49 15.13 -4.91
N LYS A 175 -12.73 15.35 -4.46
CA LYS A 175 -13.54 16.53 -4.85
C LYS A 175 -12.92 17.85 -4.38
N ALA A 176 -12.15 17.81 -3.29
CA ALA A 176 -11.39 18.93 -2.75
C ALA A 176 -9.95 19.03 -3.32
N TYR A 177 -9.61 18.24 -4.34
CA TYR A 177 -8.27 18.17 -4.93
C TYR A 177 -7.16 17.85 -3.93
N ILE A 178 -7.45 17.03 -2.92
CA ILE A 178 -6.44 16.48 -2.01
C ILE A 178 -5.66 15.39 -2.74
N GLU A 179 -4.35 15.39 -2.56
CA GLU A 179 -3.40 14.54 -3.27
C GLU A 179 -2.80 13.46 -2.36
N ALA A 180 -2.78 13.66 -1.05
CA ALA A 180 -2.26 12.71 -0.07
C ALA A 180 -3.07 12.73 1.24
N ILE A 181 -3.16 11.56 1.87
CA ILE A 181 -3.76 11.40 3.20
C ILE A 181 -2.74 10.68 4.09
N ARG A 182 -2.32 11.35 5.16
CA ARG A 182 -1.53 10.78 6.25
C ARG A 182 -2.48 10.33 7.37
N TYR A 183 -2.29 9.12 7.89
CA TYR A 183 -3.18 8.54 8.89
C TYR A 183 -2.45 7.53 9.76
N GLU A 184 -2.94 7.28 10.98
CA GLU A 184 -2.32 6.27 11.85
C GLU A 184 -2.52 4.84 11.30
N SER A 185 -1.50 3.99 11.44
CA SER A 185 -1.61 2.58 11.14
C SER A 185 -2.53 1.88 12.13
N VAL A 186 -3.50 1.13 11.59
CA VAL A 186 -4.38 0.26 12.39
C VAL A 186 -3.65 -1.03 12.78
N ARG A 187 -2.62 -1.43 12.02
CA ARG A 187 -1.88 -2.69 12.22
C ARG A 187 -0.66 -2.53 13.12
N ARG A 188 -0.15 -1.30 13.27
CA ARG A 188 0.92 -0.92 14.18
C ARG A 188 0.60 0.44 14.82
N PRO A 189 -0.13 0.45 15.95
CA PRO A 189 -0.40 1.69 16.68
C PRO A 189 0.89 2.48 16.98
N GLY A 190 0.84 3.79 16.77
CA GLY A 190 2.01 4.68 16.90
C GLY A 190 2.85 4.83 15.62
N GLY A 191 2.56 4.06 14.57
CA GLY A 191 3.12 4.28 13.23
C GLY A 191 2.15 5.01 12.30
N TYR A 192 2.67 5.61 11.23
CA TYR A 192 1.88 6.39 10.28
C TYR A 192 1.96 5.84 8.86
N CYS A 193 0.80 5.79 8.23
CA CYS A 193 0.60 5.39 6.85
C CYS A 193 0.34 6.60 5.95
N LEU A 194 0.62 6.42 4.67
CA LEU A 194 0.39 7.37 3.60
C LEU A 194 -0.47 6.72 2.51
N ALA A 195 -1.55 7.40 2.13
CA ALA A 195 -2.35 7.10 0.95
C ALA A 195 -2.16 8.24 -0.06
N LEU A 196 -1.33 8.02 -1.07
CA LEU A 196 -1.10 8.98 -2.15
C LEU A 196 -2.14 8.74 -3.24
N LEU A 197 -3.03 9.72 -3.42
CA LEU A 197 -4.22 9.63 -4.25
C LEU A 197 -3.92 9.90 -5.73
N VAL A 198 -2.81 10.58 -6.03
CA VAL A 198 -2.40 10.95 -7.38
C VAL A 198 -0.90 10.71 -7.61
N PRO A 199 -0.46 10.34 -8.82
CA PRO A 199 0.96 10.12 -9.13
C PRO A 199 1.83 11.38 -9.09
N GLU A 200 1.24 12.56 -9.26
CA GLU A 200 1.91 13.86 -9.37
C GLU A 200 2.78 14.18 -8.15
N VAL A 201 2.43 13.66 -6.97
CA VAL A 201 3.22 13.84 -5.74
C VAL A 201 4.65 13.34 -5.86
N PHE A 202 4.89 12.34 -6.71
CA PHE A 202 6.24 11.83 -7.00
C PHE A 202 6.99 12.75 -7.96
N LYS A 203 6.29 13.42 -8.87
CA LYS A 203 6.88 14.34 -9.85
C LYS A 203 7.24 15.69 -9.24
N ALA A 204 6.69 16.01 -8.08
CA ALA A 204 7.06 17.18 -7.28
C ALA A 204 8.45 17.07 -6.63
N VAL A 205 9.12 15.93 -6.76
CA VAL A 205 10.47 15.67 -6.23
C VAL A 205 11.39 15.22 -7.37
N ALA A 206 12.64 15.71 -7.41
CA ALA A 206 13.58 15.40 -8.49
C ALA A 206 13.94 13.91 -8.59
N GLU A 207 14.10 13.24 -7.45
CA GLU A 207 14.44 11.81 -7.36
C GLU A 207 13.48 11.09 -6.40
N PRO A 208 12.25 10.74 -6.86
CA PRO A 208 11.24 10.10 -6.02
C PRO A 208 11.57 8.63 -5.71
N TYR A 209 12.47 8.02 -6.48
CA TYR A 209 13.02 6.69 -6.22
C TYR A 209 14.55 6.74 -6.35
N ARG A 210 15.25 6.47 -5.26
CA ARG A 210 16.71 6.56 -5.16
C ARG A 210 17.40 5.20 -5.10
N ASN A 211 16.68 4.14 -5.44
CA ASN A 211 17.14 2.75 -5.34
C ASN A 211 17.58 2.33 -3.91
N THR A 212 17.09 3.04 -2.88
CA THR A 212 17.26 2.64 -1.48
C THR A 212 16.28 1.50 -1.18
N GLN A 213 16.78 0.26 -1.18
CA GLN A 213 15.97 -0.93 -0.95
C GLN A 213 16.66 -1.97 -0.07
N GLN A 214 15.87 -2.81 0.56
CA GLN A 214 16.29 -3.87 1.48
C GLN A 214 15.64 -5.18 1.08
N SER A 215 16.42 -6.26 1.10
CA SER A 215 15.92 -7.62 0.92
C SER A 215 15.56 -8.25 2.27
N TRP A 216 14.38 -8.84 2.33
CA TRP A 216 13.83 -9.46 3.53
C TRP A 216 13.22 -10.81 3.20
N MET A 217 13.31 -11.75 4.13
CA MET A 217 12.53 -12.98 4.13
C MET A 217 11.34 -12.83 5.07
N LEU A 218 10.14 -13.01 4.53
CA LEU A 218 8.87 -12.96 5.26
C LEU A 218 8.35 -14.38 5.52
N LEU A 219 8.48 -14.87 6.75
CA LEU A 219 7.80 -16.09 7.16
C LEU A 219 6.35 -15.77 7.53
N ILE A 220 5.40 -16.33 6.77
CA ILE A 220 3.97 -16.31 7.07
C ILE A 220 3.63 -17.60 7.79
N LYS A 221 3.15 -17.51 9.03
CA LYS A 221 2.72 -18.63 9.87
C LYS A 221 1.29 -18.37 10.36
N PRO A 222 0.27 -18.78 9.58
CA PRO A 222 -1.13 -18.65 9.98
C PRO A 222 -1.42 -19.36 11.32
N PRO A 223 -2.47 -18.95 12.03
CA PRO A 223 -3.42 -17.91 11.66
C PRO A 223 -3.02 -16.48 12.06
N HIS A 224 -1.96 -16.29 12.86
CA HIS A 224 -1.72 -15.00 13.53
C HIS A 224 -0.33 -14.42 13.31
N ARG A 225 0.67 -15.22 12.93
CA ARG A 225 2.08 -14.86 13.09
C ARG A 225 2.76 -14.58 11.76
N VAL A 226 3.53 -13.51 11.72
CA VAL A 226 4.41 -13.18 10.61
C VAL A 226 5.77 -12.71 11.14
N VAL A 227 6.87 -13.21 10.56
CA VAL A 227 8.24 -12.85 10.95
C VAL A 227 9.00 -12.31 9.76
N TRP A 228 9.61 -11.14 9.91
CA TRP A 228 10.53 -10.55 8.95
C TRP A 228 11.96 -10.80 9.41
N GLN A 229 12.80 -11.31 8.53
CA GLN A 229 14.24 -11.41 8.73
C GLN A 229 14.95 -10.66 7.62
N ARG A 230 15.78 -9.68 7.95
CA ARG A 230 16.55 -8.94 6.94
C ARG A 230 17.69 -9.81 6.43
N GLU A 231 17.88 -9.84 5.11
CA GLU A 231 19.01 -10.56 4.53
C GLU A 231 20.33 -9.92 4.95
N LEU A 232 21.33 -10.76 5.23
CA LEU A 232 22.69 -10.34 5.59
C LEU A 232 22.75 -9.41 6.82
N SER A 233 21.74 -9.48 7.70
CA SER A 233 21.59 -8.66 8.90
C SER A 233 20.91 -9.46 10.02
N GLY A 234 21.14 -9.09 11.28
CA GLY A 234 20.42 -9.64 12.44
C GLY A 234 19.05 -9.00 12.71
N GLU A 235 18.70 -7.93 11.99
CA GLU A 235 17.45 -7.18 12.13
C GLU A 235 16.24 -8.07 11.79
N ASN A 236 15.28 -8.12 12.70
CA ASN A 236 14.05 -8.90 12.55
C ASN A 236 12.87 -8.22 13.22
N TRP A 237 11.67 -8.49 12.71
CA TRP A 237 10.40 -8.01 13.29
C TRP A 237 9.40 -9.15 13.37
N LEU A 238 8.69 -9.22 14.50
CA LEU A 238 7.60 -10.16 14.74
C LEU A 238 6.29 -9.37 14.80
N PHE A 239 5.32 -9.80 14.01
CA PHE A 239 3.96 -9.30 14.09
C PHE A 239 3.00 -10.45 14.42
N GLU A 240 2.13 -10.20 15.40
CA GLU A 240 1.02 -11.09 15.74
C GLU A 240 -0.29 -10.32 15.60
N PHE A 241 -1.16 -10.79 14.71
CA PHE A 241 -2.47 -10.18 14.46
C PHE A 241 -3.58 -11.02 15.07
N PRO A 242 -4.60 -10.39 15.67
CA PRO A 242 -5.78 -11.10 16.13
C PRO A 242 -6.50 -11.80 14.97
N ALA A 243 -7.25 -12.85 15.30
CA ALA A 243 -8.12 -13.58 14.38
C ALA A 243 -9.14 -12.66 13.69
#